data_AF-A0A915XKB2-F1
#
_entry.id   AF-A0A915XKB2-F1
#
_cell.length_a   1.000
_cell.length_b   1.000
_cell.length_c   1.000
_cell.angle_alpha   90.00
_cell.angle_beta   90.00
_cell.angle_gamma   90.00
#
_symmetry.space_group_name_H-M   'P 1'
#
loop_
_entity.id
_entity.type
_entity.pdbx_description
1 polymer ?
#
loop_
_entity_poly.entity_id
_entity_poly.type
_entity_poly.pdbx_seq_one_letter_code
_entity_poly.pdbx_strand_id
1 'polypeptide(L)'
;MVEVVSDMSGAFISGIKTHFVNSNITVDRFHVVQLFSKAVDEVRRKEAKEVRMPRAARWATLKAAESDLTEKQLDALAELEAMDLHTAEAWRIC
;
A
#
# COMPACT_ATOMS: atom_id res chain seq x y z
N MET A 1 6.24 -5.77 30.05
CA MET A 1 6.89 -5.12 28.88
C MET A 1 5.83 -4.26 28.23
N VAL A 2 6.10 -2.97 27.98
CA VAL A 2 5.10 -2.05 27.41
C VAL A 2 5.23 -2.09 25.89
N GLU A 3 4.11 -2.16 25.18
CA GLU A 3 4.09 -2.00 23.73
C GLU A 3 3.71 -0.56 23.38
N VAL A 4 4.44 0.04 22.46
CA VAL A 4 4.13 1.37 21.94
C VAL A 4 3.93 1.27 20.45
N VAL A 5 2.70 1.55 20.00
CA VAL A 5 2.35 1.65 18.58
C VAL A 5 2.49 3.11 18.14
N SER A 6 3.30 3.39 17.13
CA SER A 6 3.48 4.77 16.63
C SER A 6 3.68 4.85 15.13
N ASP A 7 3.52 6.06 14.59
CA ASP A 7 3.99 6.42 13.26
C ASP A 7 5.51 6.17 13.12
N MET A 8 5.97 6.00 11.89
CA MET A 8 7.36 5.84 11.46
C MET A 8 8.19 7.13 11.58
N SER A 9 7.62 8.22 12.10
CA SER A 9 8.32 9.49 12.26
C SER A 9 9.53 9.36 13.18
N GLY A 10 10.68 9.89 12.76
CA GLY A 10 11.91 9.85 13.55
C GLY A 10 11.78 10.53 14.92
N ALA A 11 10.92 11.56 15.02
CA ALA A 11 10.63 12.24 16.27
C ALA A 11 9.91 11.33 17.28
N PHE A 12 8.94 10.53 16.82
CA PHE A 12 8.24 9.57 17.69
C PHE A 12 9.18 8.46 18.14
N ILE A 13 9.96 7.87 17.23
CA ILE A 13 10.92 6.82 17.57
C ILE A 13 11.94 7.34 18.60
N SER A 14 12.45 8.56 18.43
CA SER A 14 13.38 9.18 19.38
C SER A 14 12.74 9.42 20.74
N GLY A 15 11.52 9.95 20.78
CA GLY A 15 10.79 10.17 22.04
C GLY A 15 10.51 8.87 22.79
N ILE A 16 10.11 7.81 22.07
CA ILE A 16 9.82 6.50 22.66
C ILE A 16 11.09 5.88 23.24
N LYS A 17 12.21 5.92 22.51
CA LYS A 17 13.51 5.43 23.02
C LYS A 17 13.97 6.18 24.28
N THR A 18 13.62 7.46 24.39
CA THR A 18 14.02 8.31 25.52
C THR A 18 13.19 8.04 26.78
N HIS A 19 11.87 7.89 26.63
CA HIS A 19 10.94 7.80 27.77
C HIS A 19 10.50 6.37 28.10
N PHE A 20 10.61 5.45 27.15
CA PHE A 20 10.15 4.07 27.28
C PHE A 20 11.29 3.10 26.91
N VAL A 21 12.37 3.14 27.68
CA VAL A 21 13.64 2.42 27.42
C VAL A 21 13.46 0.89 27.30
N ASN A 22 12.39 0.34 27.88
CA ASN A 22 12.06 -1.10 27.88
C ASN A 22 10.79 -1.44 27.09
N SER A 23 10.38 -0.61 26.12
CA SER A 23 9.22 -0.90 25.27
C SER A 23 9.58 -1.59 23.96
N ASN A 24 8.65 -2.39 23.46
CA ASN A 24 8.65 -2.81 22.07
C ASN A 24 7.95 -1.74 21.25
N ILE A 25 8.63 -1.26 20.20
CA ILE A 25 8.08 -0.29 19.27
C ILE A 25 7.45 -1.04 18.10
N THR A 26 6.15 -0.88 17.94
CA THR A 26 5.38 -1.43 16.83
C THR A 26 5.00 -0.30 15.89
N VAL A 27 5.21 -0.49 14.58
CA VAL A 27 4.78 0.51 13.59
C VAL A 27 3.28 0.42 13.39
N ASP A 28 2.62 1.57 13.35
CA ASP A 28 1.19 1.67 13.05
C ASP A 28 0.89 1.10 11.65
N ARG A 29 -0.03 0.12 11.59
CA ARG A 29 -0.46 -0.57 10.37
C ARG A 29 -0.93 0.39 9.27
N PHE A 30 -1.60 1.49 9.63
CA PHE A 30 -2.09 2.47 8.65
C PHE A 30 -0.94 3.06 7.84
N HIS A 31 0.18 3.40 8.49
CA HIS A 31 1.33 4.01 7.83
C HIS A 31 2.02 3.02 6.90
N VAL A 32 2.08 1.74 7.29
CA VAL A 32 2.59 0.65 6.44
C VAL A 32 1.72 0.49 5.19
N VAL A 33 0.40 0.33 5.36
CA VAL A 33 -0.54 0.19 4.23
C VAL A 33 -0.48 1.41 3.32
N GLN A 34 -0.44 2.62 3.90
CA GLN A 34 -0.36 3.85 3.12
C GLN A 34 0.93 3.93 2.28
N LEU A 35 2.06 3.45 2.80
CA LEU A 35 3.33 3.41 2.08
C LEU A 35 3.23 2.50 0.85
N PHE A 36 2.69 1.29 1.02
CA PHE A 36 2.47 0.35 -0.08
C PHE A 36 1.50 0.91 -1.13
N SER A 37 0.35 1.44 -0.70
CA SER A 37 -0.61 2.04 -1.63
C SER A 37 -0.02 3.20 -2.45
N LYS A 38 0.85 4.02 -1.84
CA LYS A 38 1.57 5.09 -2.55
C LYS A 38 2.52 4.52 -3.60
N ALA A 39 3.32 3.52 -3.24
CA ALA A 39 4.26 2.88 -4.17
C ALA A 39 3.53 2.27 -5.39
N VAL A 40 2.42 1.56 -5.17
CA VAL A 40 1.61 1.00 -6.26
C VAL A 40 1.01 2.10 -7.14
N ASP A 41 0.46 3.18 -6.55
CA ASP A 41 -0.08 4.29 -7.35
C ASP A 41 1.01 5.02 -8.16
N GLU A 42 2.24 5.10 -7.66
CA GLU A 42 3.37 5.66 -8.41
C GLU A 42 3.72 4.83 -9.65
N VAL A 43 3.80 3.50 -9.52
CA VAL A 43 4.03 2.59 -10.66
C VAL A 43 2.89 2.73 -11.67
N ARG A 44 1.65 2.66 -11.19
CA ARG A 44 0.45 2.83 -12.03
C ARG A 44 0.43 4.17 -12.77
N ARG A 45 0.81 5.27 -12.11
CA ARG A 45 0.88 6.61 -12.73
C ARG A 45 1.95 6.69 -13.82
N LYS A 46 3.07 5.99 -13.67
CA LYS A 46 4.12 5.93 -14.70
C LYS A 46 3.61 5.17 -15.91
N GLU A 47 3.07 3.97 -15.71
CA GLU A 47 2.59 3.13 -16.81
C GLU A 47 1.33 3.68 -17.49
N ALA A 48 0.44 4.36 -16.76
CA ALA A 48 -0.78 4.96 -17.33
C ALA A 48 -0.50 6.10 -18.34
N LYS A 49 0.73 6.61 -18.39
CA LYS A 49 1.14 7.58 -19.41
C LYS A 49 1.47 6.91 -20.74
N GLU A 50 1.93 5.67 -20.69
CA GLU A 50 2.38 4.89 -21.84
C GLU A 50 1.27 3.98 -22.37
N VAL A 51 0.44 3.45 -21.46
CA VAL A 51 -0.59 2.45 -21.76
C VAL A 51 -1.95 2.90 -21.26
N ARG A 52 -2.99 2.63 -22.06
CA ARG A 52 -4.37 2.86 -21.65
C ARG A 52 -4.77 1.85 -20.59
N MET A 53 -4.90 2.32 -19.34
CA MET A 53 -5.31 1.50 -18.20
C MET A 53 -6.81 1.17 -18.20
N PRO A 54 -7.21 0.03 -17.59
CA PRO A 54 -8.62 -0.26 -17.30
C PRO A 54 -9.25 0.83 -16.43
N ARG A 55 -10.53 1.17 -16.67
CA ARG A 55 -11.16 2.34 -16.00
C ARG A 55 -11.19 2.25 -14.48
N ALA A 56 -11.38 1.05 -13.94
CA ALA A 56 -11.44 0.82 -12.50
C ALA A 56 -10.07 0.49 -11.87
N ALA A 57 -9.00 0.36 -12.67
CA ALA A 57 -7.66 -0.03 -12.24
C ALA A 57 -7.16 0.80 -11.06
N ARG A 58 -7.30 2.13 -11.13
CA ARG A 58 -6.86 3.04 -10.06
C ARG A 58 -7.45 2.69 -8.70
N TRP A 59 -8.76 2.44 -8.64
CA TRP A 59 -9.42 2.15 -7.36
C TRP A 59 -9.26 0.69 -6.95
N ALA A 60 -9.08 -0.20 -7.92
CA ALA A 60 -8.81 -1.60 -7.65
C ALA A 60 -7.43 -1.80 -7.01
N THR A 61 -6.39 -1.11 -7.51
CA THR A 61 -5.01 -1.24 -7.01
C THR A 61 -4.76 -0.52 -5.68
N LEU A 62 -5.67 0.37 -5.24
CA LEU A 62 -5.59 1.06 -3.94
C LEU A 62 -6.27 0.28 -2.81
N LYS A 63 -6.95 -0.81 -3.16
CA LYS A 63 -7.67 -1.67 -2.25
C LYS A 63 -6.81 -2.89 -1.93
N ALA A 64 -6.84 -3.32 -0.66
CA ALA A 64 -6.19 -4.56 -0.25
C ALA A 64 -6.85 -5.75 -0.97
N ALA A 65 -6.08 -6.81 -1.25
CA ALA A 65 -6.62 -8.02 -1.88
C ALA A 65 -7.80 -8.63 -1.09
N GLU A 66 -7.79 -8.48 0.25
CA GLU A 66 -8.84 -8.96 1.15
C GLU A 66 -10.04 -8.01 1.30
N SER A 67 -10.08 -6.90 0.57
CA SER A 67 -11.16 -5.92 0.67
C SER A 67 -12.30 -6.22 -0.31
N ASP A 68 -13.50 -5.68 -0.01
CA ASP A 68 -14.66 -5.82 -0.88
C ASP A 68 -14.45 -5.09 -2.22
N LEU A 69 -14.01 -5.83 -3.23
CA LEU A 69 -13.86 -5.39 -4.60
C LEU A 69 -15.19 -5.54 -5.33
N THR A 70 -15.57 -4.51 -6.10
CA THR A 70 -16.74 -4.64 -6.99
C THR A 70 -16.37 -5.48 -8.21
N GLU A 71 -17.35 -6.05 -8.90
CA GLU A 71 -17.11 -6.82 -10.14
C GLU A 71 -16.24 -6.04 -11.14
N LYS A 72 -16.54 -4.76 -11.34
CA LYS A 72 -15.74 -3.88 -12.23
C LYS A 72 -14.29 -3.73 -11.79
N GLN A 73 -14.01 -3.81 -10.49
CA GLN A 73 -12.66 -3.75 -9.95
C GLN A 73 -11.93 -5.09 -10.15
N LEU A 74 -12.63 -6.21 -9.97
CA LEU A 74 -12.10 -7.54 -10.25
C LEU A 74 -11.75 -7.70 -11.74
N ASP A 75 -12.66 -7.29 -12.64
CA ASP A 75 -12.43 -7.32 -14.08
C ASP A 75 -11.21 -6.47 -14.47
N ALA A 76 -11.08 -5.28 -13.85
CA ALA A 76 -9.93 -4.41 -14.09
C ALA A 76 -8.60 -4.99 -13.58
N LEU A 77 -8.61 -5.74 -12.47
CA LEU A 77 -7.42 -6.45 -11.98
C LEU A 77 -7.05 -7.59 -12.92
N ALA A 78 -8.01 -8.38 -13.36
CA ALA A 78 -7.77 -9.45 -14.33
C ALA A 78 -7.21 -8.90 -15.66
N GLU A 79 -7.75 -7.78 -16.15
CA GLU A 79 -7.24 -7.10 -17.34
C GLU A 79 -5.80 -6.59 -17.11
N LEU A 80 -5.52 -5.94 -15.96
CA LEU A 80 -4.17 -5.51 -15.60
C LEU A 80 -3.17 -6.67 -15.57
N GLU A 81 -3.57 -7.82 -15.02
CA GLU A 81 -2.72 -9.01 -14.96
C GLU A 81 -2.45 -9.61 -16.35
N ALA A 82 -3.43 -9.56 -17.26
CA ALA A 82 -3.28 -10.02 -18.63
C ALA A 82 -2.40 -9.09 -19.49
N MET A 83 -2.29 -7.81 -19.11
CA MET A 83 -1.48 -6.81 -19.81
C MET A 83 0.02 -6.87 -19.45
N ASP A 84 0.43 -7.74 -18.53
CA ASP A 84 1.82 -7.90 -18.07
C ASP A 84 2.47 -6.59 -17.59
N LEU A 85 1.68 -5.78 -16.88
CA LEU A 85 2.11 -4.48 -16.36
C LEU A 85 2.76 -4.62 -14.98
N HIS A 86 3.78 -3.80 -14.71
CA HIS A 86 4.43 -3.74 -13.40
C HIS A 86 3.46 -3.30 -12.30
N THR A 87 2.37 -2.61 -12.64
CA THR A 87 1.28 -2.28 -11.72
C THR A 87 0.66 -3.54 -11.11
N ALA A 88 0.44 -4.59 -11.90
CA ALA A 88 -0.15 -5.84 -11.42
C ALA A 88 0.81 -6.58 -10.48
N GLU A 89 2.10 -6.61 -10.84
CA GLU A 89 3.16 -7.17 -10.00
C GLU A 89 3.28 -6.43 -8.67
N ALA A 90 3.33 -5.09 -8.70
CA ALA A 90 3.41 -4.26 -7.51
C ALA A 90 2.20 -4.45 -6.59
N TRP A 91 0.99 -4.59 -7.15
CA TRP A 91 -0.23 -4.83 -6.37
C TRP A 91 -0.21 -6.18 -5.66
N ARG A 92 0.28 -7.25 -6.29
CA ARG A 92 0.34 -8.60 -5.68
C ARG A 92 1.29 -8.71 -4.48
N ILE A 93 2.26 -7.80 -4.37
CA ILE A 93 3.23 -7.75 -3.26
C ILE A 93 2.62 -7.04 -2.02
N CYS A 94 1.57 -6.24 -2.21
CA CYS A 94 0.95 -5.40 -1.18
C CYS A 94 -0.24 -6.07 -0.49
#